data_AF-A0A4Y9Z629-F1
#
_entry.id   AF-A0A4Y9Z629-F1
#
_cell.length_a   1.000
_cell.length_b   1.000
_cell.length_c   1.000
_cell.angle_alpha   90.00
_cell.angle_beta   90.00
_cell.angle_gamma   90.00
#
_symmetry.space_group_name_H-M   'P 1'
#
loop_
_entity.id
_entity.type
_entity.pdbx_description
1 polymer ?
#
loop_
_entity_poly.entity_id
_entity_poly.type
_entity_poly.pdbx_seq_one_letter_code
_entity_poly.pdbx_strand_id
1 'polypeptide(L)'
;MSRPSPLRNSMTDLASITASLPALWDYIEPALDHIFRSPTNDVAETPMIDNSYYMWITAALFNYMQSSKGHARPWADLYERLDTYFANVAQELLLGVPQDQDASALVQYLVSTYTRYATGAAVVHRMLNNLNRHFVKREIDEGRGWLSRIDGSDLDLSVLSGSGRKNIRERHSAELGKRFRTEFLEPLLEAPKSGTLTTLDGGGRSVEPKCRLESAVEELTKSVNGIPEESMHVAKDVAHMLKMCGVQPDHLVRKLLDDYTGSVTLCYTCGIDWDN
;
A
#
# COMPACT_ATOMS: atom_id res chain seq x y z
N MET A 1 22.69 7.17 -10.34
CA MET A 1 23.07 5.97 -9.57
C MET A 1 22.91 4.75 -10.48
N SER A 2 23.74 3.71 -10.34
CA SER A 2 23.64 2.51 -11.19
C SER A 2 22.49 1.61 -10.71
N ARG A 3 21.73 1.01 -11.66
CA ARG A 3 20.65 0.07 -11.34
C ARG A 3 21.23 -1.11 -10.53
N PRO A 4 20.57 -1.56 -9.45
CA PRO A 4 21.06 -2.70 -8.68
C PRO A 4 21.08 -3.96 -9.54
N SER A 5 22.12 -4.79 -9.37
CA SER A 5 22.25 -6.07 -10.06
C SER A 5 21.07 -6.98 -9.73
N PRO A 6 20.59 -7.79 -10.69
CA PRO A 6 19.49 -8.72 -10.43
C PRO A 6 19.82 -9.67 -9.30
N LEU A 7 18.89 -9.82 -8.34
CA LEU A 7 19.05 -10.77 -7.25
C LEU A 7 18.97 -12.20 -7.79
N ARG A 8 19.99 -13.01 -7.49
CA ARG A 8 20.12 -14.40 -7.94
C ARG A 8 19.70 -15.37 -6.84
N ASN A 9 19.18 -16.52 -7.28
CA ASN A 9 18.88 -17.62 -6.37
C ASN A 9 20.17 -18.22 -5.79
N SER A 10 20.26 -18.32 -4.46
CA SER A 10 21.39 -18.92 -3.73
C SER A 10 21.13 -20.36 -3.27
N MET A 11 19.89 -20.86 -3.37
CA MET A 11 19.46 -22.13 -2.78
C MET A 11 18.79 -23.05 -3.82
N THR A 12 19.16 -24.34 -3.79
CA THR A 12 18.70 -25.33 -4.77
C THR A 12 17.90 -26.49 -4.17
N ASP A 13 17.82 -26.60 -2.83
CA ASP A 13 17.05 -27.68 -2.19
C ASP A 13 15.63 -27.21 -1.82
N LEU A 14 14.68 -27.56 -2.68
CA LEU A 14 13.27 -27.21 -2.50
C LEU A 14 12.64 -27.91 -1.30
N ALA A 15 13.13 -29.09 -0.90
CA ALA A 15 12.56 -29.85 0.21
C ALA A 15 12.84 -29.13 1.54
N SER A 16 14.09 -28.65 1.72
CA SER A 16 14.50 -27.80 2.84
C SER A 16 13.65 -26.53 2.94
N ILE A 17 13.52 -25.78 1.83
CA ILE A 17 12.78 -24.51 1.78
C ILE A 17 11.31 -24.71 2.17
N THR A 18 10.70 -25.80 1.70
CA THR A 18 9.25 -26.06 1.88
C THR A 18 8.91 -26.88 3.11
N ALA A 19 9.90 -27.21 3.94
CA ALA A 19 9.71 -27.99 5.16
C ALA A 19 8.89 -27.23 6.22
N SER A 20 8.96 -25.90 6.24
CA SER A 20 8.27 -25.07 7.25
C SER A 20 8.03 -23.64 6.74
N LEU A 21 7.08 -22.92 7.36
CA LEU A 21 6.84 -21.50 7.04
C LEU A 21 8.07 -20.62 7.31
N PRO A 22 8.82 -20.79 8.43
CA PRO A 22 10.07 -20.06 8.62
C PRO A 22 11.09 -20.27 7.50
N ALA A 23 11.37 -21.51 7.12
CA ALA A 23 12.32 -21.81 6.05
C ALA A 23 11.88 -21.23 4.68
N LEU A 24 10.58 -21.28 4.39
CA LEU A 24 10.01 -20.66 3.20
C LEU A 24 10.17 -19.14 3.24
N TRP A 25 9.90 -18.51 4.38
CA TRP A 25 10.01 -17.07 4.53
C TRP A 25 11.45 -16.59 4.39
N ASP A 26 12.40 -17.25 5.05
CA ASP A 26 13.83 -16.91 4.97
C ASP A 26 14.34 -16.97 3.51
N TYR A 27 13.70 -17.79 2.68
CA TYR A 27 13.96 -17.84 1.24
C TYR A 27 13.29 -16.71 0.45
N ILE A 28 12.07 -16.30 0.78
CA ILE A 28 11.30 -15.31 0.00
C ILE A 28 11.62 -13.87 0.41
N GLU A 29 11.85 -13.62 1.70
CA GLU A 29 12.09 -12.31 2.28
C GLU A 29 13.21 -11.52 1.59
N PRO A 30 14.39 -12.09 1.24
CA PRO A 30 15.41 -11.37 0.51
C PRO A 30 14.93 -10.84 -0.86
N ALA A 31 14.03 -11.56 -1.53
CA ALA A 31 13.44 -11.11 -2.78
C ALA A 31 12.45 -9.96 -2.57
N LEU A 32 11.67 -10.01 -1.49
CA LEU A 32 10.79 -8.90 -1.09
C LEU A 32 11.62 -7.66 -0.73
N ASP A 33 12.69 -7.83 0.05
CA ASP A 33 13.59 -6.74 0.43
C ASP A 33 14.25 -6.11 -0.79
N HIS A 34 14.61 -6.93 -1.77
CA HIS A 34 15.14 -6.41 -3.02
C HIS A 34 14.11 -5.56 -3.77
N ILE A 35 12.85 -5.98 -3.81
CA ILE A 35 11.75 -5.21 -4.44
C ILE A 35 11.52 -3.88 -3.71
N PHE A 36 11.37 -3.91 -2.39
CA PHE A 36 10.94 -2.72 -1.63
C PHE A 36 12.09 -1.81 -1.22
N ARG A 37 13.24 -2.35 -0.82
CA ARG A 37 14.31 -1.60 -0.16
C ARG A 37 15.48 -1.26 -1.09
N SER A 38 15.68 -1.98 -2.19
CA SER A 38 16.81 -1.66 -3.08
C SER A 38 16.61 -0.32 -3.81
N PRO A 39 17.68 0.47 -3.98
CA PRO A 39 17.59 1.76 -4.67
C PRO A 39 17.15 1.55 -6.12
N THR A 40 16.23 2.38 -6.58
CA THR A 40 15.78 2.42 -7.98
C THR A 40 15.96 3.83 -8.53
N ASN A 41 16.26 3.93 -9.82
CA ASN A 41 16.31 5.21 -10.53
C ASN A 41 14.91 5.69 -10.93
N ASP A 42 13.93 4.77 -10.97
CA ASP A 42 12.55 5.05 -11.34
C ASP A 42 11.62 4.45 -10.28
N VAL A 43 10.78 5.29 -9.68
CA VAL A 43 9.83 4.88 -8.64
C VAL A 43 8.69 4.02 -9.18
N ALA A 44 8.43 4.06 -10.49
CA ALA A 44 7.45 3.24 -11.18
C ALA A 44 8.03 1.88 -11.65
N GLU A 45 9.36 1.68 -11.53
CA GLU A 45 9.99 0.40 -11.83
C GLU A 45 10.60 -0.25 -10.59
N THR A 46 10.32 -1.54 -10.41
CA THR A 46 10.97 -2.33 -9.37
C THR A 46 12.33 -2.84 -9.83
N PRO A 47 13.29 -3.00 -8.90
CA PRO A 47 14.49 -3.80 -9.09
C PRO A 47 14.17 -5.18 -9.65
N MET A 48 14.93 -5.63 -10.64
CA MET A 48 14.66 -6.90 -11.33
C MET A 48 15.11 -8.08 -10.47
N ILE A 49 14.22 -9.05 -10.26
CA ILE A 49 14.59 -10.36 -9.73
C ILE A 49 14.97 -11.26 -10.91
N ASP A 50 16.00 -12.10 -10.76
CA ASP A 50 16.33 -13.10 -11.77
C ASP A 50 15.13 -14.00 -12.06
N ASN A 51 14.86 -14.25 -13.36
CA ASN A 51 13.68 -15.02 -13.75
C ASN A 51 13.69 -16.45 -13.17
N SER A 52 14.87 -17.04 -13.01
CA SER A 52 15.01 -18.35 -12.37
C SER A 52 14.59 -18.26 -10.91
N TYR A 53 15.03 -17.23 -10.19
CA TYR A 53 14.66 -17.04 -8.80
C TYR A 53 13.16 -16.82 -8.61
N TYR A 54 12.55 -16.00 -9.46
CA TYR A 54 11.10 -15.80 -9.47
C TYR A 54 10.31 -17.11 -9.68
N MET A 55 10.76 -17.96 -10.61
CA MET A 55 10.19 -19.29 -10.84
C MET A 55 10.36 -20.22 -9.63
N TRP A 56 11.54 -20.21 -9.00
CA TRP A 56 11.82 -21.01 -7.82
C TRP A 56 10.96 -20.61 -6.62
N ILE A 57 10.73 -19.32 -6.41
CA ILE A 57 9.83 -18.88 -5.34
C ILE A 57 8.40 -19.33 -5.62
N THR A 58 7.93 -19.21 -6.86
CA THR A 58 6.59 -19.70 -7.25
C THR A 58 6.45 -21.21 -6.97
N ALA A 59 7.49 -21.99 -7.27
CA ALA A 59 7.51 -23.43 -6.99
C ALA A 59 7.57 -23.74 -5.49
N ALA A 60 8.39 -23.00 -4.72
CA ALA A 60 8.51 -23.16 -3.27
C ALA A 60 7.18 -22.88 -2.56
N LEU A 61 6.53 -21.77 -2.92
CA LEU A 61 5.20 -21.43 -2.45
C LEU A 61 4.21 -22.57 -2.71
N PHE A 62 4.11 -23.04 -3.95
CA PHE A 62 3.17 -24.12 -4.31
C PHE A 62 3.46 -25.43 -3.56
N ASN A 63 4.73 -25.82 -3.44
CA ASN A 63 5.13 -27.04 -2.75
C ASN A 63 4.88 -26.97 -1.26
N TYR A 64 5.17 -25.85 -0.60
CA TYR A 64 4.81 -25.65 0.81
C TYR A 64 3.30 -25.82 1.04
N MET A 65 2.48 -25.24 0.16
CA MET A 65 1.03 -25.40 0.23
C MET A 65 0.58 -26.86 0.07
N GLN A 66 1.23 -27.59 -0.84
CA GLN A 66 0.89 -28.97 -1.15
C GLN A 66 1.33 -29.94 -0.03
N SER A 67 2.47 -29.69 0.60
CA SER A 67 2.98 -30.44 1.75
C SER A 67 2.18 -30.17 3.02
N SER A 68 1.57 -28.99 3.14
CA SER A 68 0.82 -28.57 4.32
C SER A 68 -0.66 -28.99 4.32
N LYS A 69 -1.07 -29.95 3.47
CA LYS A 69 -2.47 -30.42 3.31
C LYS A 69 -3.18 -30.94 4.59
N GLY A 70 -2.46 -31.10 5.70
CA GLY A 70 -3.01 -31.46 7.01
C GLY A 70 -3.14 -30.29 8.01
N HIS A 71 -2.59 -29.11 7.70
CA HIS A 71 -2.79 -27.90 8.49
C HIS A 71 -4.11 -27.25 8.07
N ALA A 72 -4.87 -26.73 9.05
CA ALA A 72 -6.20 -26.20 8.78
C ALA A 72 -6.18 -25.06 7.74
N ARG A 73 -5.19 -24.15 7.79
CA ARG A 73 -5.04 -23.02 6.86
C ARG A 73 -3.58 -22.52 6.71
N PRO A 74 -2.67 -23.31 6.13
CA PRO A 74 -1.26 -22.91 5.95
C PRO A 74 -1.05 -21.64 5.09
N TRP A 75 -2.06 -21.26 4.28
CA TRP A 75 -2.02 -20.01 3.53
C TRP A 75 -2.31 -18.80 4.40
N ALA A 76 -3.16 -18.94 5.43
CA ALA A 76 -3.52 -17.82 6.31
C ALA A 76 -2.28 -17.28 7.03
N ASP A 77 -1.45 -18.19 7.56
CA ASP A 77 -0.21 -17.83 8.24
C ASP A 77 0.78 -17.12 7.30
N LEU A 78 0.84 -17.54 6.02
CA LEU A 78 1.66 -16.86 5.01
C LEU A 78 1.15 -15.45 4.72
N TYR A 79 -0.17 -15.28 4.52
CA TYR A 79 -0.75 -13.95 4.27
C TYR A 79 -0.65 -13.05 5.50
N GLU A 80 -0.77 -13.57 6.72
CA GLU A 80 -0.54 -12.83 7.96
C GLU A 80 0.91 -12.35 8.08
N ARG A 81 1.87 -13.18 7.68
CA ARG A 81 3.28 -12.80 7.66
C ARG A 81 3.59 -11.78 6.56
N LEU A 82 2.99 -11.92 5.38
CA LEU A 82 3.07 -10.91 4.31
C LEU A 82 2.48 -9.58 4.77
N ASP A 83 1.31 -9.60 5.40
CA ASP A 83 0.63 -8.43 5.93
C ASP A 83 1.48 -7.69 6.97
N THR A 84 2.08 -8.43 7.91
CA THR A 84 3.04 -7.90 8.88
C THR A 84 4.25 -7.27 8.20
N TYR A 85 4.79 -7.92 7.16
CA TYR A 85 5.90 -7.40 6.38
C TYR A 85 5.55 -6.08 5.67
N PHE A 86 4.38 -6.02 5.03
CA PHE A 86 3.89 -4.82 4.36
C PHE A 86 3.67 -3.65 5.33
N ALA A 87 3.20 -3.94 6.55
CA ALA A 87 3.08 -2.96 7.61
C ALA A 87 4.46 -2.41 8.04
N ASN A 88 5.43 -3.30 8.27
CA ASN A 88 6.80 -2.89 8.63
C ASN A 88 7.45 -2.03 7.52
N VAL A 89 7.28 -2.39 6.25
CA VAL A 89 7.76 -1.58 5.12
C VAL A 89 7.11 -0.19 5.14
N ALA A 90 5.80 -0.10 5.35
CA ALA A 90 5.12 1.20 5.43
C ALA A 90 5.61 2.05 6.61
N GLN A 91 5.86 1.45 7.78
CA GLN A 91 6.43 2.13 8.94
C GLN A 91 7.86 2.63 8.69
N GLU A 92 8.70 1.84 8.03
CA GLU A 92 10.06 2.27 7.64
C GLU A 92 10.03 3.48 6.71
N LEU A 93 9.08 3.49 5.76
CA LEU A 93 8.87 4.64 4.88
C LEU A 93 8.43 5.88 5.66
N LEU A 94 7.61 5.72 6.71
CA LEU A 94 7.18 6.83 7.57
C LEU A 94 8.38 7.50 8.27
N LEU A 95 9.38 6.72 8.68
CA LEU A 95 10.60 7.26 9.30
C LEU A 95 11.42 8.12 8.33
N GLY A 96 11.26 7.91 7.02
CA GLY A 96 11.93 8.70 5.98
C GLY A 96 11.21 10.00 5.62
N VAL A 97 10.05 10.28 6.21
CA VAL A 97 9.29 11.51 5.92
C VAL A 97 10.11 12.74 6.29
N PRO A 98 10.24 13.73 5.38
CA PRO A 98 10.89 15.01 5.67
C PRO A 98 10.29 15.64 6.93
N GLN A 99 11.15 16.04 7.87
CA GLN A 99 10.72 16.74 9.10
C GLN A 99 10.62 18.26 8.90
N ASP A 100 11.15 18.75 7.78
CA ASP A 100 11.10 20.15 7.40
C ASP A 100 9.65 20.58 7.08
N GLN A 101 9.37 21.89 7.24
CA GLN A 101 8.04 22.47 7.02
C GLN A 101 7.71 22.65 5.52
N ASP A 102 8.59 22.21 4.62
CA ASP A 102 8.42 22.37 3.17
C ASP A 102 7.30 21.47 2.64
N ALA A 103 6.12 22.04 2.43
CA ALA A 103 4.94 21.36 1.92
C ALA A 103 5.20 20.64 0.59
N SER A 104 5.90 21.29 -0.35
CA SER A 104 6.19 20.71 -1.66
C SER A 104 7.08 19.47 -1.55
N ALA A 105 8.08 19.49 -0.67
CA ALA A 105 8.97 18.36 -0.46
C ALA A 105 8.21 17.18 0.16
N LEU A 106 7.32 17.44 1.12
CA LEU A 106 6.46 16.42 1.71
C LEU A 106 5.56 15.77 0.65
N VAL A 107 4.86 16.55 -0.17
CA VAL A 107 3.93 16.02 -1.16
C VAL A 107 4.64 15.19 -2.23
N GLN A 108 5.77 15.67 -2.75
CA GLN A 108 6.58 14.91 -3.73
C GLN A 108 7.11 13.62 -3.13
N TYR A 109 7.54 13.66 -1.86
CA TYR A 109 7.96 12.47 -1.13
C TYR A 109 6.81 11.46 -0.99
N LEU A 110 5.60 11.91 -0.65
CA LEU A 110 4.42 11.06 -0.50
C LEU A 110 4.07 10.32 -1.79
N VAL A 111 3.95 11.05 -2.90
CA VAL A 111 3.60 10.47 -4.21
C VAL A 111 4.67 9.46 -4.64
N SER A 112 5.95 9.82 -4.50
CA SER A 112 7.07 8.94 -4.87
C SER A 112 7.10 7.67 -4.02
N THR A 113 6.89 7.81 -2.71
CA THR A 113 6.90 6.72 -1.74
C THR A 113 5.73 5.77 -1.96
N TYR A 114 4.53 6.30 -2.16
CA TYR A 114 3.36 5.52 -2.48
C TYR A 114 3.51 4.78 -3.81
N THR A 115 3.99 5.45 -4.86
CA THR A 115 4.19 4.85 -6.19
C THR A 115 5.16 3.67 -6.10
N ARG A 116 6.28 3.85 -5.38
CA ARG A 116 7.24 2.77 -5.14
C ARG A 116 6.62 1.60 -4.38
N TYR A 117 5.88 1.90 -3.31
CA TYR A 117 5.20 0.88 -2.51
C TYR A 117 4.18 0.11 -3.36
N ALA A 118 3.29 0.81 -4.08
CA ALA A 118 2.25 0.24 -4.92
C ALA A 118 2.83 -0.63 -6.05
N THR A 119 3.91 -0.16 -6.70
CA THR A 119 4.60 -0.91 -7.76
C THR A 119 5.21 -2.20 -7.21
N GLY A 120 5.92 -2.12 -6.07
CA GLY A 120 6.45 -3.31 -5.40
C GLY A 120 5.36 -4.30 -5.03
N ALA A 121 4.25 -3.81 -4.47
CA ALA A 121 3.11 -4.63 -4.10
C ALA A 121 2.45 -5.31 -5.31
N ALA A 122 2.40 -4.63 -6.46
CA ALA A 122 1.92 -5.21 -7.71
C ALA A 122 2.82 -6.36 -8.20
N VAL A 123 4.14 -6.26 -8.04
CA VAL A 123 5.08 -7.35 -8.37
C VAL A 123 4.89 -8.55 -7.45
N VAL A 124 4.78 -8.32 -6.14
CA VAL A 124 4.50 -9.40 -5.18
C VAL A 124 3.15 -10.05 -5.48
N HIS A 125 2.12 -9.28 -5.83
CA HIS A 125 0.83 -9.83 -6.23
C HIS A 125 0.95 -10.77 -7.44
N ARG A 126 1.74 -10.39 -8.46
CA ARG A 126 2.01 -11.25 -9.64
C ARG A 126 2.72 -12.54 -9.22
N MET A 127 3.68 -12.45 -8.31
CA MET A 127 4.42 -13.59 -7.75
C MET A 127 3.51 -14.56 -6.99
N LEU A 128 2.52 -14.03 -6.27
CA LEU A 128 1.51 -14.80 -5.53
C LEU A 128 0.31 -15.22 -6.39
N ASN A 129 0.27 -14.89 -7.69
CA ASN A 129 -0.91 -15.07 -8.54
C ASN A 129 -1.41 -16.52 -8.57
N ASN A 130 -0.51 -17.49 -8.59
CA ASN A 130 -0.87 -18.91 -8.52
C ASN A 130 -1.57 -19.25 -7.19
N LEU A 131 -1.08 -18.72 -6.07
CA LEU A 131 -1.72 -18.91 -4.77
C LEU A 131 -3.07 -18.20 -4.69
N ASN A 132 -3.13 -16.94 -5.15
CA ASN A 132 -4.36 -16.15 -5.20
C ASN A 132 -5.47 -16.89 -5.98
N ARG A 133 -5.10 -17.53 -7.10
CA ARG A 133 -6.05 -18.28 -7.93
C ARG A 133 -6.58 -19.55 -7.26
N HIS A 134 -5.74 -20.28 -6.53
CA HIS A 134 -6.10 -21.60 -6.00
C HIS A 134 -6.65 -21.57 -4.57
N PHE A 135 -6.25 -20.59 -3.77
CA PHE A 135 -6.58 -20.53 -2.35
C PHE A 135 -7.49 -19.35 -2.03
N VAL A 136 -7.10 -18.12 -2.40
CA VAL A 136 -7.91 -16.92 -2.11
C VAL A 136 -9.26 -16.99 -2.81
N LYS A 137 -9.27 -17.33 -4.10
CA LYS A 137 -10.52 -17.53 -4.84
C LYS A 137 -11.41 -18.59 -4.18
N ARG A 138 -10.80 -19.72 -3.77
CA ARG A 138 -11.53 -20.85 -3.17
C ARG A 138 -12.17 -20.46 -1.83
N GLU A 139 -11.44 -19.79 -0.95
CA GLU A 139 -11.97 -19.34 0.35
C GLU A 139 -13.09 -18.28 0.19
N ILE A 140 -13.00 -17.44 -0.83
CA ILE A 140 -14.06 -16.49 -1.19
C ILE A 140 -15.29 -17.24 -1.72
N ASP A 141 -15.09 -18.15 -2.67
CA ASP A 141 -16.17 -18.94 -3.29
C ASP A 141 -16.91 -19.81 -2.26
N GLU A 142 -16.21 -20.27 -1.22
CA GLU A 142 -16.77 -21.04 -0.10
C GLU A 142 -17.35 -20.16 1.03
N GLY A 143 -17.41 -18.83 0.84
CA GLY A 143 -18.05 -17.88 1.75
C GLY A 143 -17.33 -17.66 3.08
N ARG A 144 -16.10 -18.17 3.24
CA ARG A 144 -15.32 -18.05 4.48
C ARG A 144 -14.59 -16.71 4.59
N GLY A 145 -14.43 -16.02 3.47
CA GLY A 145 -13.51 -14.89 3.35
C GLY A 145 -12.06 -15.38 3.37
N TRP A 146 -11.12 -14.52 2.97
CA TRP A 146 -9.71 -14.90 2.81
C TRP A 146 -8.78 -14.31 3.89
N LEU A 147 -9.21 -13.23 4.56
CA LEU A 147 -8.53 -12.61 5.70
C LEU A 147 -9.54 -12.40 6.84
N SER A 148 -9.95 -13.47 7.53
CA SER A 148 -10.96 -13.40 8.60
C SER A 148 -10.44 -12.86 9.94
N ARG A 149 -9.31 -12.13 9.98
CA ARG A 149 -8.66 -11.79 11.25
C ARG A 149 -8.13 -10.35 11.40
N ILE A 150 -8.27 -9.49 10.39
CA ILE A 150 -7.87 -8.08 10.50
C ILE A 150 -9.13 -7.24 10.75
N ASP A 151 -9.45 -7.11 12.03
CA ASP A 151 -10.42 -6.23 12.72
C ASP A 151 -11.71 -5.77 12.03
N GLY A 152 -12.80 -5.88 12.80
CA GLY A 152 -14.19 -5.52 12.52
C GLY A 152 -14.46 -4.03 12.28
N SER A 153 -13.71 -3.43 11.36
CA SER A 153 -14.06 -2.16 10.74
C SER A 153 -14.84 -2.47 9.46
N ASP A 154 -16.12 -2.10 9.48
CA ASP A 154 -17.09 -2.18 8.39
C ASP A 154 -16.51 -1.64 7.06
N LEU A 155 -15.83 -2.49 6.29
CA LEU A 155 -16.00 -2.42 4.86
C LEU A 155 -17.21 -3.29 4.53
N ASP A 156 -18.22 -2.66 3.98
CA ASP A 156 -19.33 -3.36 3.35
C ASP A 156 -18.81 -4.15 2.14
N LEU A 157 -18.26 -5.33 2.43
CA LEU A 157 -17.75 -6.30 1.46
C LEU A 157 -18.85 -6.79 0.51
N SER A 158 -20.13 -6.47 0.78
CA SER A 158 -21.24 -6.70 -0.14
C SER A 158 -21.15 -5.86 -1.41
N VAL A 159 -20.46 -4.71 -1.37
CA VAL A 159 -20.22 -3.83 -2.54
C VAL A 159 -19.25 -4.47 -3.54
N LEU A 160 -18.49 -5.50 -3.14
CA LEU A 160 -17.58 -6.26 -4.02
C LEU A 160 -18.14 -7.64 -4.40
N SER A 161 -19.46 -7.83 -4.31
CA SER A 161 -20.20 -9.05 -4.70
C SER A 161 -20.28 -9.25 -6.23
N GLY A 162 -19.15 -9.08 -6.92
CA GLY A 162 -18.98 -9.47 -8.32
C GLY A 162 -18.23 -10.80 -8.38
N SER A 163 -18.86 -11.84 -8.91
CA SER A 163 -18.17 -13.11 -9.17
C SER A 163 -17.20 -12.92 -10.35
N GLY A 164 -15.92 -12.59 -10.05
CA GLY A 164 -14.96 -12.30 -11.12
C GLY A 164 -13.51 -12.21 -10.65
N ARG A 165 -12.59 -12.64 -11.54
CA ARG A 165 -11.13 -12.52 -11.36
C ARG A 165 -10.66 -11.08 -11.08
N LYS A 166 -11.40 -10.08 -11.56
CA LYS A 166 -11.15 -8.66 -11.32
C LYS A 166 -11.15 -8.31 -9.82
N ASN A 167 -12.04 -8.93 -9.05
CA ASN A 167 -12.23 -8.62 -7.65
C ASN A 167 -11.08 -9.07 -6.74
N ILE A 168 -10.28 -10.08 -7.11
CA ILE A 168 -9.18 -10.56 -6.23
C ILE A 168 -7.98 -9.62 -6.30
N ARG A 169 -7.62 -9.17 -7.51
CA ARG A 169 -6.56 -8.17 -7.70
C ARG A 169 -6.95 -6.88 -7.00
N GLU A 170 -8.16 -6.39 -7.25
CA GLU A 170 -8.69 -5.17 -6.63
C GLU A 170 -8.73 -5.27 -5.10
N ARG A 171 -9.17 -6.40 -4.53
CA ARG A 171 -9.17 -6.61 -3.07
C ARG A 171 -7.77 -6.65 -2.48
N HIS A 172 -6.83 -7.34 -3.11
CA HIS A 172 -5.45 -7.40 -2.62
C HIS A 172 -4.78 -6.03 -2.68
N SER A 173 -4.98 -5.28 -3.78
CA SER A 173 -4.50 -3.90 -3.89
C SER A 173 -5.16 -2.98 -2.85
N ALA A 174 -6.45 -3.14 -2.58
CA ALA A 174 -7.16 -2.36 -1.56
C ALA A 174 -6.66 -2.67 -0.15
N GLU A 175 -6.41 -3.93 0.19
CA GLU A 175 -5.88 -4.32 1.51
C GLU A 175 -4.48 -3.76 1.74
N LEU A 176 -3.61 -3.84 0.73
CA LEU A 176 -2.28 -3.21 0.79
C LEU A 176 -2.35 -1.69 0.88
N GLY A 177 -3.29 -1.08 0.15
CA GLY A 177 -3.58 0.35 0.26
C GLY A 177 -4.04 0.74 1.66
N LYS A 178 -4.84 -0.11 2.32
CA LYS A 178 -5.27 0.06 3.71
C LYS A 178 -4.09 -0.03 4.69
N ARG A 179 -3.12 -0.91 4.47
CA ARG A 179 -1.90 -0.98 5.30
C ARG A 179 -1.04 0.27 5.15
N PHE A 180 -0.83 0.73 3.91
CA PHE A 180 -0.19 2.02 3.68
C PHE A 180 -0.98 3.17 4.33
N ARG A 181 -2.31 3.14 4.29
CA ARG A 181 -3.13 4.13 4.99
C ARG A 181 -2.90 4.11 6.50
N THR A 182 -3.04 2.95 7.13
CA THR A 182 -3.03 2.78 8.59
C THR A 182 -1.65 3.10 9.18
N GLU A 183 -0.59 2.59 8.54
CA GLU A 183 0.76 2.67 9.11
C GLU A 183 1.52 3.92 8.68
N PHE A 184 1.12 4.57 7.57
CA PHE A 184 1.86 5.69 6.99
C PHE A 184 1.01 6.95 6.83
N LEU A 185 -0.19 6.88 6.25
CA LEU A 185 -1.01 8.09 6.03
C LEU A 185 -1.73 8.57 7.30
N GLU A 186 -2.30 7.67 8.10
CA GLU A 186 -3.03 8.01 9.33
C GLU A 186 -2.15 8.81 10.31
N PRO A 187 -0.88 8.44 10.57
CA PRO A 187 0.02 9.27 11.36
C PRO A 187 0.25 10.69 10.82
N LEU A 188 0.13 10.90 9.51
CA LEU A 188 0.28 12.21 8.86
C LEU A 188 -1.03 13.00 8.78
N LEU A 189 -2.16 12.29 8.85
CA LEU A 189 -3.53 12.81 8.89
C LEU A 189 -3.98 13.12 10.32
N GLU A 190 -3.42 12.46 11.33
CA GLU A 190 -3.64 12.80 12.73
C GLU A 190 -3.12 14.21 13.01
N ALA A 191 -3.98 15.06 13.56
CA ALA A 191 -3.56 16.34 14.11
C ALA A 191 -2.52 16.10 15.22
N PRO A 192 -1.50 16.96 15.35
CA PRO A 192 -0.54 16.84 16.45
C PRO A 192 -1.31 16.83 17.77
N LYS A 193 -1.18 15.73 18.53
CA LYS A 193 -1.80 15.58 19.85
C LYS A 193 -1.21 16.67 20.73
N SER A 194 -1.97 17.75 20.91
CA SER A 194 -1.58 18.90 21.72
C SER A 194 -1.24 18.42 23.12
N GLY A 195 0.06 18.28 23.40
CA GLY A 195 0.56 18.19 24.76
C GLY A 195 0.36 19.55 25.41
N THR A 196 -0.50 19.58 26.42
CA THR A 196 -0.67 20.67 27.39
C THR A 196 -1.36 21.93 26.87
N LEU A 197 -2.64 22.07 27.26
CA LEU A 197 -3.40 23.32 27.28
C LEU A 197 -2.54 24.47 27.84
N THR A 198 -2.30 25.48 27.01
CA THR A 198 -2.26 26.88 27.48
C THR A 198 -3.51 27.57 26.94
N THR A 199 -4.53 27.62 27.80
CA THR A 199 -5.66 28.52 27.64
C THR A 199 -5.13 29.96 27.69
N LEU A 200 -5.25 30.68 26.58
CA LEU A 200 -5.23 32.14 26.60
C LEU A 200 -6.49 32.67 25.93
N ASP A 201 -7.13 33.56 26.69
CA ASP A 201 -8.37 34.27 26.41
C ASP A 201 -8.38 35.00 25.05
N GLY A 202 -9.58 35.02 24.43
CA GLY A 202 -9.97 36.12 23.57
C GLY A 202 -10.43 35.74 22.15
N GLY A 203 -11.72 35.45 21.98
CA GLY A 203 -12.56 35.93 20.86
C GLY A 203 -12.09 35.73 19.40
N GLY A 204 -11.22 34.78 19.11
CA GLY A 204 -10.79 34.43 17.75
C GLY A 204 -11.32 33.06 17.33
N ARG A 205 -11.72 32.90 16.06
CA ARG A 205 -12.06 31.61 15.45
C ARG A 205 -11.05 30.55 15.90
N SER A 206 -11.52 29.44 16.47
CA SER A 206 -10.65 28.31 16.83
C SER A 206 -9.92 27.86 15.57
N VAL A 207 -8.63 28.16 15.49
CA VAL A 207 -7.76 27.58 14.47
C VAL A 207 -7.57 26.14 14.91
N GLU A 208 -8.40 25.25 14.37
CA GLU A 208 -8.28 23.82 14.58
C GLU A 208 -6.87 23.40 14.16
N PRO A 209 -6.16 22.60 14.97
CA PRO A 209 -4.80 22.18 14.65
C PRO A 209 -4.83 21.33 13.39
N LYS A 210 -4.44 21.94 12.26
CA LYS A 210 -4.37 21.27 10.97
C LYS A 210 -3.35 20.14 11.03
N CYS A 211 -3.66 19.02 10.40
CA CYS A 211 -2.67 17.98 10.24
C CYS A 211 -1.57 18.41 9.26
N ARG A 212 -0.43 17.71 9.30
CA ARG A 212 0.74 18.06 8.48
C ARG A 212 0.41 17.95 6.99
N LEU A 213 -0.33 16.92 6.60
CA LEU A 213 -0.73 16.73 5.21
C LEU A 213 -1.72 17.80 4.76
N GLU A 214 -2.70 18.16 5.58
CA GLU A 214 -3.67 19.22 5.26
C GLU A 214 -2.98 20.56 5.05
N SER A 215 -2.03 20.92 5.93
CA SER A 215 -1.24 22.14 5.79
C SER A 215 -0.44 22.15 4.47
N ALA A 216 0.18 21.02 4.12
CA ALA A 216 0.95 20.91 2.89
C ALA A 216 0.11 20.98 1.62
N VAL A 217 -1.07 20.36 1.64
CA VAL A 217 -2.00 20.38 0.50
C VAL A 217 -2.66 21.76 0.36
N GLU A 218 -3.00 22.42 1.46
CA GLU A 218 -3.44 23.82 1.41
C GLU A 218 -2.38 24.75 0.82
N GLU A 219 -1.12 24.57 1.18
CA GLU A 219 -0.03 25.36 0.61
C GLU A 219 0.14 25.07 -0.88
N LEU A 220 0.08 23.80 -1.29
CA LEU A 220 0.13 23.40 -2.70
C LEU A 220 -0.97 24.07 -3.54
N THR A 221 -2.20 24.09 -3.02
CA THR A 221 -3.37 24.65 -3.72
C THR A 221 -3.43 26.18 -3.69
N LYS A 222 -2.89 26.82 -2.65
CA LYS A 222 -2.85 28.28 -2.49
C LYS A 222 -1.58 28.92 -3.07
N SER A 223 -0.55 28.13 -3.35
CA SER A 223 0.71 28.61 -3.92
C SER A 223 0.47 29.33 -5.25
N VAL A 224 0.57 30.66 -5.21
CA VAL A 224 0.46 31.56 -6.38
C VAL A 224 1.74 31.54 -7.23
N ASN A 225 2.84 31.00 -6.71
CA ASN A 225 4.18 31.15 -7.28
C ASN A 225 4.66 29.94 -8.10
N GLY A 226 3.90 28.85 -8.18
CA GLY A 226 4.22 27.67 -8.99
C GLY A 226 3.69 27.73 -10.42
N ILE A 227 4.28 26.97 -11.33
CA ILE A 227 3.68 26.69 -12.65
C ILE A 227 2.37 25.94 -12.38
N PRO A 228 1.19 26.49 -12.74
CA PRO A 228 -0.09 25.91 -12.33
C PRO A 228 -0.29 24.46 -12.79
N GLU A 229 0.34 24.06 -13.90
CA GLU A 229 0.24 22.69 -14.42
C GLU A 229 0.96 21.65 -13.57
N GLU A 230 2.15 21.97 -13.03
CA GLU A 230 2.91 21.03 -12.20
C GLU A 230 2.21 20.79 -10.85
N SER A 231 1.75 21.87 -10.20
CA SER A 231 0.97 21.77 -8.96
C SER A 231 -0.34 21.00 -9.17
N MET A 232 -1.00 21.20 -10.33
CA MET A 232 -2.21 20.46 -10.71
C MET A 232 -1.94 18.97 -10.90
N HIS A 233 -0.83 18.60 -11.54
CA HIS A 233 -0.47 17.20 -11.74
C HIS A 233 -0.21 16.50 -10.40
N VAL A 234 0.60 17.13 -9.55
CA VAL A 234 0.90 16.61 -8.20
C VAL A 234 -0.37 16.49 -7.35
N ALA A 235 -1.28 17.48 -7.41
CA ALA A 235 -2.55 17.41 -6.70
C ALA A 235 -3.43 16.23 -7.16
N LYS A 236 -3.45 15.94 -8.47
CA LYS A 236 -4.15 14.77 -9.02
C LYS A 236 -3.54 13.45 -8.53
N ASP A 237 -2.22 13.36 -8.46
CA ASP A 237 -1.54 12.16 -7.99
C ASP A 237 -1.80 11.90 -6.50
N VAL A 238 -1.79 12.95 -5.68
CA VAL A 238 -2.16 12.84 -4.25
C VAL A 238 -3.62 12.43 -4.09
N ALA A 239 -4.54 13.04 -4.84
CA ALA A 239 -5.95 12.68 -4.80
C ALA A 239 -6.17 11.22 -5.18
N HIS A 240 -5.48 10.78 -6.24
CA HIS A 240 -5.50 9.39 -6.69
C HIS A 240 -4.95 8.45 -5.61
N MET A 241 -3.79 8.74 -5.03
CA MET A 241 -3.21 7.98 -3.91
C MET A 241 -4.19 7.85 -2.74
N LEU A 242 -4.78 8.96 -2.27
CA LEU A 242 -5.71 8.95 -1.15
C LEU A 242 -6.93 8.08 -1.45
N LYS A 243 -7.47 8.16 -2.68
CA LYS A 243 -8.57 7.29 -3.13
C LYS A 243 -8.16 5.82 -3.10
N MET A 244 -6.97 5.49 -3.60
CA MET A 244 -6.48 4.11 -3.67
C MET A 244 -6.15 3.52 -2.30
N CYS A 245 -5.77 4.36 -1.33
CA CYS A 245 -5.62 3.99 0.07
C CYS A 245 -6.96 3.87 0.82
N GLY A 246 -8.09 4.16 0.17
CA GLY A 246 -9.42 4.09 0.78
C GLY A 246 -9.67 5.21 1.78
N VAL A 247 -9.09 6.40 1.59
CA VAL A 247 -9.44 7.61 2.36
C VAL A 247 -10.85 8.04 1.92
N GLN A 248 -11.72 8.28 2.89
CA GLN A 248 -13.14 8.56 2.60
C GLN A 248 -13.31 9.86 1.79
N PRO A 249 -14.30 9.92 0.88
CA PRO A 249 -14.54 11.10 0.03
C PRO A 249 -14.96 12.34 0.83
N ASP A 250 -15.48 12.16 2.04
CA ASP A 250 -15.90 13.24 2.92
C ASP A 250 -14.73 13.90 3.69
N HIS A 251 -13.55 13.29 3.65
CA HIS A 251 -12.33 13.76 4.32
C HIS A 251 -11.88 15.14 3.77
N LEU A 252 -11.50 16.06 4.67
CA LEU A 252 -11.17 17.46 4.34
C LEU A 252 -10.10 17.60 3.25
N VAL A 253 -8.98 16.90 3.41
CA VAL A 253 -7.87 16.89 2.43
C VAL A 253 -8.34 16.41 1.04
N ARG A 254 -9.24 15.43 0.99
CA ARG A 254 -9.73 14.88 -0.27
C ARG A 254 -10.69 15.85 -0.95
N LYS A 255 -11.62 16.46 -0.21
CA LYS A 255 -12.48 17.54 -0.72
C LYS A 255 -11.67 18.69 -1.30
N LEU A 256 -10.65 19.13 -0.58
CA LEU A 256 -9.82 20.26 -1.00
C LEU A 256 -9.07 19.97 -2.31
N LEU A 257 -8.58 18.74 -2.49
CA LEU A 257 -7.96 18.29 -3.74
C LEU A 257 -8.98 18.09 -4.89
N ASP A 258 -10.15 17.53 -4.60
CA ASP A 258 -11.21 17.31 -5.59
C ASP A 258 -11.72 18.66 -6.13
N ASP A 259 -11.94 19.65 -5.24
CA ASP A 259 -12.31 21.03 -5.58
C ASP A 259 -11.22 21.70 -6.43
N TYR A 260 -9.95 21.57 -6.05
CA TYR A 260 -8.81 22.17 -6.77
C TYR A 260 -8.61 21.55 -8.16
N THR A 261 -8.73 20.23 -8.28
CA THR A 261 -8.52 19.51 -9.54
C THR A 261 -9.72 19.56 -10.48
N GLY A 262 -10.86 20.10 -10.03
CA GLY A 262 -12.13 20.06 -10.75
C GLY A 262 -12.66 18.62 -10.90
N SER A 263 -12.11 17.68 -10.12
CA SER A 263 -12.56 16.30 -10.11
C SER A 263 -13.86 16.26 -9.31
N VAL A 264 -15.00 16.29 -9.99
CA VAL A 264 -16.28 16.04 -9.32
C VAL A 264 -16.18 14.66 -8.69
N THR A 265 -16.23 14.61 -7.36
CA THR A 265 -16.42 13.37 -6.59
C THR A 265 -17.82 12.84 -6.92
N LEU A 266 -17.96 12.25 -8.10
CA LEU A 266 -19.06 11.35 -8.34
C LEU A 266 -18.87 10.24 -7.31
N CYS A 267 -19.88 10.12 -6.44
CA CYS A 267 -20.02 9.02 -5.48
C CYS A 267 -20.03 7.72 -6.29
N TYR A 268 -18.84 7.24 -6.66
CA TYR A 268 -18.67 6.03 -7.43
C TYR A 268 -18.55 4.88 -6.44
N THR A 269 -19.71 4.31 -6.14
CA THR A 269 -19.87 2.91 -5.75
C THR A 269 -19.54 1.94 -6.90
N CYS A 270 -18.74 2.32 -7.90
CA CYS A 270 -18.35 1.40 -8.97
C CYS A 270 -17.00 1.72 -9.61
N GLY A 271 -16.19 0.66 -9.81
CA GLY A 271 -15.19 0.56 -10.87
C GLY A 271 -13.90 1.33 -10.67
N ILE A 272 -12.92 0.72 -9.99
CA ILE A 272 -11.51 1.11 -10.15
C ILE A 272 -11.01 0.47 -11.44
N ASP A 273 -11.06 1.20 -12.56
CA ASP A 273 -10.41 0.80 -13.81
C ASP A 273 -8.89 0.98 -13.68
N TRP A 274 -8.18 -0.15 -13.77
CA TRP A 274 -6.72 -0.22 -13.85
C TRP A 274 -6.30 -0.49 -15.29
N ASP A 275 -6.42 0.52 -16.16
CA ASP A 275 -5.81 0.49 -17.49
C ASP A 275 -4.73 1.59 -17.59
N ASN A 276 -3.51 1.22 -17.17
CA ASN A 276 -2.25 1.48 -17.86
C ASN A 276 -1.17 0.52 -17.32
#